data_AF-A0A9D1SR05-F1
#
_entry.id   AF-A0A9D1SR05-F1
#
_cell.length_a   1.000
_cell.length_b   1.000
_cell.length_c   1.000
_cell.angle_alpha   90.00
_cell.angle_beta   90.00
_cell.angle_gamma   90.00
#
_symmetry.space_group_name_H-M   'P 1'
#
loop_
_entity.id
_entity.type
_entity.pdbx_description
1 polymer ?
#
loop_
_entity_poly.entity_id
_entity_poly.type
_entity_poly.pdbx_seq_one_letter_code
_entity_poly.pdbx_strand_id
1 'polypeptide(L)'
;MGISLKQAFAFVPQDPKWITKVFIGGLILFFPSFVFIFPGVKRLLFDPINYYLITLFGLIFLTTGLAVSGYFFKTVHNRIIHDKGRLPSWKYFSYYIYVGLKSYIGGFIISIPFLMILALLMFFAPMTFGRELIPFIMIAGIVHIIYTAFYVMLALNFSLDFRISSFLNIKKAYSLIKDNLINYVLLVFDCLLVAVCNLILSFILLNGQILVLLLPFVSFYVCLVYTDLFAQFAITTGEEKYDENKCYV
;
A
#
# COMPACT_ATOMS: atom_id res chain seq x y z
N MET A 1 -12.83 19.71 -9.11
CA MET A 1 -11.61 19.69 -8.28
C MET A 1 -10.74 18.54 -8.78
N GLY A 2 -9.43 18.73 -8.93
CA GLY A 2 -8.50 17.67 -9.37
C GLY A 2 -7.75 17.06 -8.18
N ILE A 3 -6.90 16.07 -8.46
CA ILE A 3 -6.00 15.48 -7.47
C ILE A 3 -4.93 16.49 -7.07
N SER A 4 -4.61 16.56 -5.77
CA SER A 4 -3.63 17.46 -5.20
C SER A 4 -2.73 16.75 -4.19
N LEU A 5 -1.45 16.59 -4.58
CA LEU A 5 -0.39 16.13 -3.68
C LEU A 5 -0.28 16.98 -2.42
N LYS A 6 -0.38 18.32 -2.54
CA LYS A 6 -0.33 19.22 -1.38
C LYS A 6 -1.41 18.89 -0.36
N GLN A 7 -2.63 18.61 -0.82
CA GLN A 7 -3.73 18.21 0.06
C GLN A 7 -3.48 16.82 0.68
N ALA A 8 -2.95 15.87 -0.09
CA ALA A 8 -2.64 14.52 0.41
C ALA A 8 -1.58 14.54 1.51
N PHE A 9 -0.52 15.35 1.38
CA PHE A 9 0.46 15.55 2.44
C PHE A 9 -0.09 16.31 3.63
N ALA A 10 -1.08 17.18 3.44
CA ALA A 10 -1.74 17.92 4.52
C ALA A 10 -2.91 17.15 5.14
N PHE A 11 -3.27 15.96 4.66
CA PHE A 11 -4.43 15.19 5.13
C PHE A 11 -4.27 14.72 6.58
N VAL A 12 -3.13 14.09 6.88
CA VAL A 12 -2.87 13.44 8.17
C VAL A 12 -2.98 14.44 9.34
N PRO A 13 -2.34 15.63 9.30
CA PRO A 13 -2.41 16.58 10.40
C PRO A 13 -3.80 17.18 10.68
N GLN A 14 -4.76 17.00 9.76
CA GLN A 14 -6.12 17.51 9.96
C GLN A 14 -6.97 16.63 10.90
N ASP A 15 -6.52 15.44 11.27
CA ASP A 15 -7.18 14.61 12.29
C ASP A 15 -6.70 15.03 13.69
N PRO A 16 -7.57 15.39 14.66
CA PRO A 16 -7.13 15.88 15.97
C PRO A 16 -6.24 14.90 16.76
N LYS A 17 -6.32 13.59 16.46
CA LYS A 17 -5.53 12.53 17.12
C LYS A 17 -4.47 11.94 16.20
N TRP A 18 -4.07 12.67 15.15
CA TRP A 18 -3.15 12.17 14.14
C TRP A 18 -1.82 11.70 14.73
N ILE A 19 -1.22 12.45 15.68
CA ILE A 19 0.06 12.10 16.30
C ILE A 19 -0.03 10.72 16.94
N THR A 20 -1.05 10.48 17.76
CA THR A 20 -1.25 9.18 18.43
C THR A 20 -1.47 8.06 17.41
N LYS A 21 -2.25 8.29 16.35
CA LYS A 21 -2.54 7.28 15.33
C LYS A 21 -1.32 6.94 14.48
N VAL A 22 -0.55 7.95 14.07
CA VAL A 22 0.72 7.77 13.32
C VAL A 22 1.76 7.10 14.20
N PHE A 23 1.84 7.48 15.47
CA PHE A 23 2.78 6.86 16.42
C PHE A 23 2.48 5.37 16.64
N ILE A 24 1.21 5.01 16.87
CA ILE A 24 0.81 3.60 17.01
C ILE A 24 1.05 2.83 15.70
N GLY A 25 0.68 3.39 14.55
CA GLY A 25 0.94 2.75 13.25
C GLY A 25 2.42 2.58 12.96
N GLY A 26 3.24 3.57 13.31
CA GLY A 26 4.69 3.51 13.25
C GLY A 26 5.25 2.43 14.17
N LEU A 27 4.75 2.29 15.41
CA LEU A 27 5.15 1.20 16.31
C LEU A 27 4.75 -0.20 15.79
N ILE A 28 3.58 -0.32 15.15
CA ILE A 28 3.13 -1.55 14.50
C ILE A 28 4.09 -1.92 13.35
N LEU A 29 4.51 -0.94 12.54
CA LEU A 29 5.52 -1.13 11.50
C LEU A 29 6.95 -1.22 12.04
N PHE A 30 7.20 -0.79 13.28
CA PHE A 30 8.52 -0.82 13.88
C PHE A 30 9.02 -2.25 13.97
N PHE A 31 8.19 -3.19 14.45
CA PHE A 31 8.50 -4.62 14.55
C PHE A 31 9.01 -5.26 13.24
N PRO A 32 8.26 -5.23 12.12
CA PRO A 32 8.75 -5.78 10.86
C PRO A 32 10.00 -5.07 10.34
N SER A 33 10.25 -3.81 10.75
CA SER A 33 11.46 -3.08 10.40
C SER A 33 12.72 -3.50 11.18
N PHE A 34 12.65 -4.32 12.24
CA PHE A 34 13.82 -4.71 13.06
C PHE A 34 14.93 -5.36 12.23
N VAL A 35 14.57 -6.15 11.23
CA VAL A 35 15.53 -6.85 10.35
C VAL A 35 16.38 -5.86 9.55
N PHE A 36 15.82 -4.69 9.24
CA PHE A 36 16.52 -3.64 8.51
C PHE A 36 17.28 -2.69 9.45
N ILE A 37 16.79 -2.51 10.69
CA ILE A 37 17.37 -1.60 11.68
C ILE A 37 18.53 -2.24 12.46
N PHE A 38 18.40 -3.52 12.83
CA PHE A 38 19.31 -4.21 13.74
C PHE A 38 20.00 -5.41 13.05
N PRO A 39 21.28 -5.29 12.65
CA PRO A 39 22.01 -6.37 11.98
C PRO A 39 22.08 -7.68 12.79
N GLY A 40 22.08 -7.61 14.12
CA GLY A 40 22.06 -8.78 14.99
C GLY A 40 20.75 -9.58 14.88
N VAL A 41 19.61 -8.90 14.80
CA VAL A 41 18.29 -9.53 14.57
C VAL A 41 18.26 -10.19 13.20
N LYS A 42 18.81 -9.52 12.17
CA LYS A 42 18.96 -10.11 10.84
C LYS A 42 19.77 -11.41 10.89
N ARG A 43 20.93 -11.43 11.55
CA ARG A 43 21.74 -12.66 11.66
C ARG A 43 20.97 -13.77 12.38
N LEU A 44 20.28 -13.45 13.47
CA LEU A 44 19.48 -14.41 14.24
C LEU A 44 18.37 -15.05 13.39
N LEU A 45 17.64 -14.25 12.61
CA LEU A 45 16.52 -14.70 11.79
C LEU A 45 16.94 -15.36 10.46
N PHE A 46 18.20 -15.26 10.07
CA PHE A 46 18.73 -15.92 8.87
C PHE A 46 19.44 -17.24 9.19
N ASP A 47 19.62 -17.57 10.47
CA ASP A 47 20.14 -18.86 10.90
C ASP A 47 18.98 -19.88 11.01
N PRO A 48 18.98 -20.96 10.20
CA PRO A 48 17.92 -21.98 10.20
C PRO A 48 17.70 -22.67 11.55
N ILE A 49 18.71 -22.68 12.44
CA ILE A 49 18.61 -23.24 13.78
C ILE A 49 17.53 -22.51 14.61
N ASN A 50 17.28 -21.24 14.30
CA ASN A 50 16.29 -20.40 14.99
C ASN A 50 14.89 -20.46 14.37
N TYR A 51 14.51 -21.57 13.73
CA TYR A 51 13.24 -21.71 13.00
C TYR A 51 12.01 -21.24 13.78
N TYR A 52 11.94 -21.47 15.10
CA TYR A 52 10.85 -21.00 15.95
C TYR A 52 10.75 -19.48 16.02
N LEU A 53 11.88 -18.76 16.12
CA LEU A 53 11.93 -17.30 16.06
C LEU A 53 11.58 -16.78 14.68
N ILE A 54 12.05 -17.47 13.63
CA ILE A 54 11.72 -17.13 12.23
C ILE A 54 10.21 -17.22 12.02
N THR A 55 9.57 -18.31 12.45
CA THR A 55 8.13 -18.49 12.35
C THR A 55 7.38 -17.43 13.15
N LEU A 56 7.78 -17.18 14.41
CA LEU A 56 7.15 -16.15 15.23
C LEU A 56 7.25 -14.76 14.60
N PHE A 57 8.45 -14.39 14.14
CA PHE A 57 8.69 -13.11 13.49
C PHE A 57 7.91 -12.98 12.18
N GLY A 58 7.82 -14.06 11.39
CA GLY A 58 7.00 -14.13 10.18
C GLY A 58 5.51 -13.94 10.46
N LEU A 59 4.98 -14.53 11.53
CA LEU A 59 3.58 -14.35 11.94
C LEU A 59 3.30 -12.91 12.39
N ILE A 60 4.22 -12.29 13.14
CA ILE A 60 4.10 -10.88 13.55
C ILE A 60 4.18 -9.98 12.31
N PHE A 61 5.12 -10.22 11.40
CA PHE A 61 5.26 -9.49 10.15
C PHE A 61 3.97 -9.56 9.32
N LEU A 62 3.42 -10.77 9.16
CA LEU A 62 2.17 -10.96 8.44
C LEU A 62 1.04 -10.20 9.13
N THR A 63 0.86 -10.38 10.44
CA THR A 63 -0.25 -9.76 11.20
C THR A 63 -0.19 -8.23 11.15
N THR A 64 1.00 -7.65 11.34
CA THR A 64 1.21 -6.20 11.27
C THR A 64 1.01 -5.66 9.86
N GLY A 65 1.51 -6.38 8.84
CA GLY A 65 1.29 -6.04 7.42
C GLY A 65 -0.18 -6.07 7.01
N LEU A 66 -0.93 -7.08 7.45
CA LEU A 66 -2.38 -7.15 7.24
C LEU A 66 -3.11 -6.00 7.94
N ALA A 67 -2.79 -5.73 9.21
CA ALA A 67 -3.41 -4.64 9.96
C ALA A 67 -3.18 -3.26 9.31
N VAL A 68 -1.96 -2.98 8.85
CA VAL A 68 -1.64 -1.72 8.18
C VAL A 68 -2.35 -1.61 6.82
N SER A 69 -2.43 -2.70 6.05
CA SER A 69 -3.18 -2.72 4.80
C SER A 69 -4.67 -2.49 5.01
N GLY A 70 -5.29 -3.14 6.00
CA GLY A 70 -6.70 -2.90 6.31
C GLY A 70 -6.96 -1.49 6.83
N TYR A 71 -6.04 -0.94 7.63
CA TYR A 71 -6.10 0.44 8.08
C TYR A 71 -6.05 1.42 6.90
N PHE A 72 -5.17 1.17 5.92
CA PHE A 72 -5.10 1.92 4.68
C PHE A 72 -6.46 1.96 3.98
N PHE A 73 -7.04 0.80 3.68
CA PHE A 73 -8.32 0.72 2.96
C PHE A 73 -9.48 1.31 3.75
N LYS A 74 -9.50 1.14 5.08
CA LYS A 74 -10.51 1.77 5.92
C LYS A 74 -10.38 3.29 5.97
N THR A 75 -9.15 3.82 5.92
CA THR A 75 -8.91 5.27 5.83
C THR A 75 -9.40 5.83 4.50
N VAL A 76 -9.11 5.17 3.38
CA VAL A 76 -9.63 5.55 2.06
C VAL A 76 -11.16 5.60 2.10
N HIS A 77 -11.80 4.54 2.57
CA HIS A 77 -13.25 4.45 2.67
C HIS A 77 -13.85 5.57 3.53
N ASN A 78 -13.34 5.74 4.75
CA ASN A 78 -13.80 6.79 5.67
C ASN A 78 -13.68 8.18 5.04
N ARG A 79 -12.63 8.40 4.25
CA ARG A 79 -12.42 9.66 3.54
C ARG A 79 -13.42 9.87 2.41
N ILE A 80 -13.77 8.81 1.66
CA ILE A 80 -14.77 8.85 0.57
C ILE A 80 -16.17 9.15 1.12
N ILE A 81 -16.58 8.49 2.21
CA ILE A 81 -17.91 8.66 2.81
C ILE A 81 -18.00 9.86 3.79
N HIS A 82 -16.95 10.67 3.88
CA HIS A 82 -16.83 11.81 4.80
C HIS A 82 -17.11 11.47 6.28
N ASP A 83 -16.66 10.29 6.75
CA ASP A 83 -16.75 9.91 8.16
C ASP A 83 -15.98 10.93 9.03
N LYS A 84 -16.60 11.32 10.15
CA LYS A 84 -16.00 12.23 11.15
C LYS A 84 -14.65 11.69 11.67
N GLY A 85 -14.49 10.37 11.71
CA GLY A 85 -13.24 9.69 12.00
C GLY A 85 -12.34 9.52 10.77
N ARG A 86 -11.82 10.62 10.21
CA ARG A 86 -10.93 10.63 9.02
C ARG A 86 -9.87 9.53 9.06
N LEU A 87 -9.10 9.49 10.15
CA LEU A 87 -8.21 8.37 10.42
C LEU A 87 -8.91 7.36 11.34
N PRO A 88 -8.92 6.06 11.03
CA PRO A 88 -9.52 5.03 11.87
C PRO A 88 -8.88 4.91 13.27
N SER A 89 -9.58 4.32 14.23
CA SER A 89 -9.02 4.06 15.57
C SER A 89 -8.34 2.70 15.63
N TRP A 90 -7.10 2.64 16.14
CA TRP A 90 -6.37 1.38 16.37
C TRP A 90 -7.05 0.40 17.33
N LYS A 91 -8.12 0.81 18.04
CA LYS A 91 -8.95 -0.09 18.85
C LYS A 91 -9.58 -1.22 18.03
N TYR A 92 -9.82 -1.02 16.74
CA TYR A 92 -10.41 -2.01 15.83
C TYR A 92 -9.34 -2.83 15.08
N PHE A 93 -8.22 -3.14 15.74
CA PHE A 93 -7.07 -3.80 15.12
C PHE A 93 -7.42 -5.11 14.40
N SER A 94 -8.24 -5.96 15.01
CA SER A 94 -8.69 -7.24 14.42
C SER A 94 -9.50 -7.04 13.14
N TYR A 95 -10.35 -6.01 13.09
CA TYR A 95 -11.09 -5.65 11.88
C TYR A 95 -10.13 -5.25 10.75
N TYR A 96 -9.06 -4.51 11.05
CA TYR A 96 -8.06 -4.16 10.03
C TYR A 96 -7.30 -5.40 9.53
N ILE A 97 -6.97 -6.36 10.38
CA ILE A 97 -6.40 -7.63 9.91
C ILE A 97 -7.34 -8.32 8.93
N TYR A 98 -8.64 -8.37 9.23
CA TYR A 98 -9.63 -9.01 8.38
C TYR A 98 -9.77 -8.31 7.01
N VAL A 99 -9.89 -6.97 6.98
CA VAL A 99 -9.92 -6.21 5.73
C VAL A 99 -8.60 -6.35 4.96
N GLY A 100 -7.46 -6.32 5.66
CA GLY A 100 -6.14 -6.53 5.07
C GLY A 100 -5.95 -7.92 4.49
N LEU A 101 -6.50 -8.97 5.12
CA LEU A 101 -6.45 -10.32 4.55
C LEU A 101 -7.18 -10.37 3.22
N LYS A 102 -8.36 -9.74 3.12
CA LYS A 102 -9.11 -9.64 1.87
C LYS A 102 -8.34 -8.88 0.79
N SER A 103 -7.68 -7.78 1.15
CA SER A 103 -6.86 -7.01 0.20
C SER A 103 -5.65 -7.79 -0.29
N TYR A 104 -4.99 -8.55 0.59
CA TYR A 104 -3.87 -9.41 0.21
C TYR A 104 -4.31 -10.55 -0.71
N ILE A 105 -5.44 -11.21 -0.43
CA ILE A 105 -5.98 -12.26 -1.31
C ILE A 105 -6.30 -11.67 -2.68
N GLY A 106 -7.01 -10.54 -2.74
CA GLY A 106 -7.35 -9.88 -4.00
C GLY A 106 -6.12 -9.41 -4.78
N GLY A 107 -5.18 -8.76 -4.09
CA GLY A 107 -3.91 -8.30 -4.65
C GLY A 107 -3.08 -9.46 -5.20
N PHE A 108 -2.96 -10.56 -4.46
CA PHE A 108 -2.24 -11.76 -4.89
C PHE A 108 -2.82 -12.34 -6.19
N ILE A 109 -4.15 -12.45 -6.29
CA ILE A 109 -4.80 -12.93 -7.52
C ILE A 109 -4.45 -12.04 -8.71
N ILE A 110 -4.45 -10.72 -8.52
CA ILE A 110 -4.08 -9.75 -9.56
C ILE A 110 -2.60 -9.82 -9.90
N SER A 111 -1.72 -10.15 -8.95
CA SER A 111 -0.28 -10.28 -9.20
C SER A 111 0.06 -11.51 -10.04
N ILE A 112 -0.75 -12.57 -10.05
CA ILE A 112 -0.44 -13.85 -10.75
C ILE A 112 -0.05 -13.63 -12.23
N PRO A 113 -0.84 -12.96 -13.08
CA PRO A 113 -0.48 -12.76 -14.48
C PRO A 113 0.85 -12.01 -14.66
N PHE A 114 1.14 -11.03 -13.80
CA PHE A 114 2.37 -10.24 -13.86
C PHE A 114 3.58 -11.06 -13.41
N LEU A 115 3.42 -11.89 -12.37
CA LEU A 115 4.44 -12.83 -11.93
C LEU A 115 4.73 -13.87 -13.02
N MET A 116 3.71 -14.34 -13.73
CA MET A 116 3.90 -15.24 -14.88
C MET A 116 4.67 -14.56 -16.02
N ILE A 117 4.36 -13.31 -16.36
CA ILE A 117 5.11 -12.54 -17.37
C ILE A 117 6.57 -12.38 -16.94
N LEU A 118 6.82 -11.99 -15.68
CA LEU A 118 8.18 -11.87 -15.15
C LEU A 118 8.94 -13.20 -15.17
N ALA A 119 8.27 -14.32 -14.82
CA ALA A 119 8.85 -15.64 -14.88
C ALA A 119 9.20 -16.07 -16.32
N LEU A 120 8.31 -15.79 -17.28
CA LEU A 120 8.57 -16.04 -18.72
C LEU A 120 9.77 -15.21 -19.20
N LEU A 121 9.85 -13.94 -18.83
CA LEU A 121 11.00 -13.09 -19.17
C LEU A 121 12.31 -13.66 -18.61
N MET A 122 12.32 -14.11 -17.36
CA MET A 122 13.50 -14.75 -16.77
C MET A 122 13.88 -16.09 -17.43
N PHE A 123 12.89 -16.83 -17.96
CA PHE A 123 13.11 -18.08 -18.67
C PHE A 123 13.74 -17.87 -20.06
N PHE A 124 13.25 -16.89 -20.83
CA PHE A 124 13.73 -16.61 -22.18
C PHE A 124 14.98 -15.71 -22.23
N ALA A 125 15.20 -14.89 -21.20
CA ALA A 125 16.39 -14.09 -21.03
C ALA A 125 17.07 -14.47 -19.69
N PRO A 126 17.67 -15.68 -19.60
CA PRO A 126 18.34 -16.10 -18.39
C PRO A 126 19.41 -15.07 -18.05
N MET A 127 19.30 -14.49 -16.85
CA MET A 127 20.17 -13.40 -16.39
C MET A 127 21.63 -13.88 -16.32
N THR A 128 22.36 -13.68 -17.41
CA THR A 128 23.82 -13.63 -17.36
C THR A 128 24.17 -12.20 -16.98
N PHE A 129 24.82 -12.00 -15.82
CA PHE A 129 25.25 -10.68 -15.36
C PHE A 129 26.07 -10.00 -16.49
N GLY A 130 25.53 -8.94 -17.12
CA GLY A 130 26.12 -8.35 -18.32
C GLY A 130 25.19 -7.40 -19.10
N ARG A 131 25.40 -7.29 -20.43
CA ARG A 131 24.69 -6.33 -21.32
C ARG A 131 23.17 -6.49 -21.35
N GLU A 132 22.66 -7.69 -21.10
CA GLU A 132 21.22 -8.00 -21.12
C GLU A 132 20.46 -7.50 -19.87
N LEU A 133 21.18 -7.03 -18.83
CA LEU A 133 20.57 -6.54 -17.59
C LEU A 133 19.79 -5.22 -17.81
N ILE A 134 20.29 -4.32 -18.66
CA ILE A 134 19.65 -3.01 -18.89
C ILE A 134 18.29 -3.18 -19.58
N PRO A 135 18.17 -3.89 -20.72
CA PRO A 135 16.88 -4.16 -21.34
C PRO A 135 15.90 -4.88 -20.40
N PHE A 136 16.38 -5.84 -19.60
CA PHE A 136 15.55 -6.55 -18.63
C PHE A 136 14.95 -5.60 -17.59
N ILE A 137 15.77 -4.73 -16.98
CA ILE A 137 15.32 -3.74 -15.99
C ILE A 137 14.26 -2.81 -16.61
N MET A 138 14.46 -2.38 -17.86
CA MET A 138 13.49 -1.55 -18.56
C MET A 138 12.14 -2.26 -18.75
N ILE A 139 12.15 -3.50 -19.24
CA ILE A 139 10.93 -4.29 -19.45
C ILE A 139 10.24 -4.57 -18.11
N ALA A 140 10.99 -5.00 -17.09
CA ALA A 140 10.45 -5.24 -15.75
C ALA A 140 9.84 -3.97 -15.15
N GLY A 141 10.47 -2.81 -15.36
CA GLY A 141 9.94 -1.51 -14.96
C GLY A 141 8.60 -1.17 -15.66
N ILE A 142 8.49 -1.41 -16.97
CA ILE A 142 7.24 -1.22 -17.72
C ILE A 142 6.15 -2.16 -17.18
N VAL A 143 6.46 -3.44 -16.97
CA VAL A 143 5.53 -4.42 -16.38
C VAL A 143 5.07 -3.96 -15.00
N HIS A 144 5.96 -3.41 -14.18
CA HIS A 144 5.62 -2.88 -12.86
C HIS A 144 4.73 -1.64 -12.91
N ILE A 145 4.94 -0.73 -13.87
CA ILE A 145 4.07 0.45 -14.07
C ILE A 145 2.66 0.01 -14.48
N ILE A 146 2.56 -0.94 -15.41
CA ILE A 146 1.27 -1.49 -15.84
C ILE A 146 0.59 -2.19 -14.67
N TYR A 147 1.31 -3.02 -13.91
CA TYR A 147 0.81 -3.64 -12.69
C TYR A 147 0.28 -2.60 -11.71
N THR A 148 1.04 -1.54 -11.46
CA THR A 148 0.65 -0.47 -10.52
C THR A 148 -0.64 0.21 -10.97
N ALA A 149 -0.77 0.54 -12.26
CA ALA A 149 -2.01 1.10 -12.79
C ALA A 149 -3.18 0.14 -12.52
N PHE A 150 -3.11 -1.11 -12.99
CA PHE A 150 -4.18 -2.10 -12.77
C PHE A 150 -4.50 -2.30 -11.29
N TYR A 151 -3.48 -2.37 -10.43
CA TYR A 151 -3.65 -2.52 -9.01
C TYR A 151 -4.39 -1.33 -8.39
N VAL A 152 -4.01 -0.08 -8.71
CA VAL A 152 -4.68 1.13 -8.19
C VAL A 152 -6.16 1.13 -8.56
N MET A 153 -6.50 0.85 -9.81
CA MET A 153 -7.89 0.77 -10.27
C MET A 153 -8.72 -0.24 -9.48
N LEU A 154 -8.18 -1.46 -9.27
CA LEU A 154 -8.89 -2.53 -8.59
C LEU A 154 -8.94 -2.32 -7.07
N ALA A 155 -7.88 -1.75 -6.49
CA ALA A 155 -7.80 -1.37 -5.09
C ALA A 155 -8.77 -0.22 -4.74
N LEU A 156 -8.99 0.73 -5.65
CA LEU A 156 -10.04 1.74 -5.51
C LEU A 156 -11.42 1.11 -5.41
N ASN A 157 -11.76 0.19 -6.33
CA ASN A 157 -13.05 -0.50 -6.28
C ASN A 157 -13.23 -1.32 -4.99
N PHE A 158 -12.17 -1.97 -4.49
CA PHE A 158 -12.20 -2.66 -3.20
C PHE A 158 -12.42 -1.71 -2.01
N SER A 159 -11.89 -0.49 -2.07
CA SER A 159 -12.03 0.51 -1.00
C SER A 159 -13.49 0.94 -0.76
N LEU A 160 -14.38 0.69 -1.72
CA LEU A 160 -15.79 1.08 -1.63
C LEU A 160 -16.62 0.10 -0.78
N ASP A 161 -16.30 -1.19 -0.79
CA ASP A 161 -17.16 -2.22 -0.16
C ASP A 161 -16.42 -3.34 0.59
N PHE A 162 -15.08 -3.37 0.55
CA PHE A 162 -14.22 -4.39 1.16
C PHE A 162 -14.55 -5.85 0.79
N ARG A 163 -15.14 -6.08 -0.38
CA ARG A 163 -15.41 -7.45 -0.88
C ARG A 163 -14.28 -7.92 -1.79
N ILE A 164 -13.78 -9.14 -1.60
CA ILE A 164 -12.72 -9.71 -2.46
C ILE A 164 -13.15 -9.73 -3.93
N SER A 165 -14.44 -9.99 -4.20
CA SER A 165 -15.02 -9.96 -5.55
C SER A 165 -14.82 -8.63 -6.27
N SER A 166 -14.62 -7.53 -5.55
CA SER A 166 -14.38 -6.20 -6.13
C SER A 166 -13.03 -6.10 -6.84
N PHE A 167 -12.03 -6.90 -6.42
CA PHE A 167 -10.76 -7.04 -7.16
C PHE A 167 -10.92 -7.80 -8.48
N LEU A 168 -11.94 -8.65 -8.61
CA LEU A 168 -12.19 -9.43 -9.83
C LEU A 168 -13.18 -8.73 -10.77
N ASN A 169 -13.91 -7.72 -10.27
CA ASN A 169 -14.88 -6.98 -11.07
C ASN A 169 -14.21 -5.85 -11.86
N ILE A 170 -13.43 -6.24 -12.87
CA ILE A 170 -12.71 -5.32 -13.77
C ILE A 170 -13.67 -4.34 -14.45
N LYS A 171 -14.87 -4.80 -14.83
CA LYS A 171 -15.89 -3.95 -15.47
C LYS A 171 -16.31 -2.79 -14.56
N LYS A 172 -16.61 -3.07 -13.29
CA LYS A 172 -16.94 -2.03 -12.30
C LYS A 172 -15.74 -1.12 -12.08
N ALA A 173 -14.55 -1.67 -11.86
CA ALA A 173 -13.36 -0.87 -11.61
C ALA A 173 -13.00 0.04 -12.80
N TYR A 174 -13.11 -0.44 -14.03
CA TYR A 174 -12.93 0.38 -15.24
C TYR A 174 -13.99 1.48 -15.35
N SER A 175 -15.24 1.19 -14.96
CA SER A 175 -16.30 2.19 -14.96
C SER A 175 -16.04 3.35 -14.00
N LEU A 176 -15.23 3.16 -12.95
CA LEU A 176 -14.79 4.23 -12.05
C LEU A 176 -13.84 5.21 -12.72
N ILE A 177 -13.03 4.74 -13.69
CA ILE A 177 -11.95 5.54 -14.26
C ILE A 177 -12.24 6.05 -15.68
N LYS A 178 -13.13 5.40 -16.42
CA LYS A 178 -13.35 5.66 -17.86
C LYS A 178 -13.76 7.11 -18.18
N ASP A 179 -14.54 7.73 -17.29
CA ASP A 179 -15.08 9.08 -17.49
C ASP A 179 -14.11 10.15 -16.97
N ASN A 180 -13.02 9.74 -16.31
CA ASN A 180 -12.02 10.62 -15.71
C ASN A 180 -10.58 10.09 -15.86
N LEU A 181 -10.23 9.65 -17.07
CA LEU A 181 -8.94 9.00 -17.36
C LEU A 181 -7.73 9.91 -17.07
N ILE A 182 -7.84 11.21 -17.31
CA ILE A 182 -6.74 12.15 -17.06
C ILE A 182 -6.40 12.20 -15.57
N ASN A 183 -7.39 12.37 -14.69
CA ASN A 183 -7.13 12.35 -13.25
C ASN A 183 -6.68 10.98 -12.77
N TYR A 184 -7.12 9.90 -13.40
CA TYR A 184 -6.63 8.56 -13.07
C TYR A 184 -5.14 8.38 -13.43
N VAL A 185 -4.70 8.86 -14.60
CA VAL A 185 -3.29 8.85 -14.98
C VAL A 185 -2.46 9.71 -14.01
N LEU A 186 -2.98 10.87 -13.60
CA LEU A 186 -2.36 11.72 -12.58
C LEU A 186 -2.26 11.00 -11.24
N LEU A 187 -3.30 10.27 -10.81
CA LEU A 187 -3.26 9.45 -9.58
C LEU A 187 -2.12 8.44 -9.62
N VAL A 188 -1.99 7.70 -10.72
CA VAL A 188 -0.94 6.67 -10.87
C VAL A 188 0.44 7.33 -10.84
N PHE A 189 0.61 8.46 -11.54
CA PHE A 189 1.86 9.21 -11.54
C PHE A 189 2.22 9.75 -10.15
N ASP A 190 1.26 10.35 -9.44
CA ASP A 190 1.43 10.85 -8.08
C ASP A 190 1.80 9.70 -7.12
N CYS A 191 1.19 8.52 -7.28
CA CYS A 191 1.54 7.35 -6.48
C CYS A 191 3.00 6.90 -6.73
N LEU A 192 3.43 6.87 -7.99
CA LEU A 192 4.81 6.54 -8.35
C LEU A 192 5.80 7.60 -7.83
N LEU A 193 5.45 8.88 -7.93
CA LEU A 193 6.27 9.98 -7.41
C LEU A 193 6.45 9.88 -5.90
N VAL A 194 5.36 9.66 -5.16
CA VAL A 194 5.41 9.42 -3.70
C VAL A 194 6.25 8.20 -3.37
N ALA A 195 6.20 7.13 -4.19
CA ALA A 195 7.01 5.93 -3.99
C ALA A 195 8.51 6.23 -4.17
N VAL A 196 8.88 6.97 -5.22
CA VAL A 196 10.27 7.41 -5.46
C VAL A 196 10.77 8.31 -4.34
N CYS A 197 9.97 9.29 -3.90
CA CYS A 197 10.32 10.15 -2.78
C CYS A 197 10.52 9.34 -1.49
N ASN A 198 9.63 8.37 -1.21
CA ASN A 198 9.76 7.50 -0.04
C ASN A 198 11.00 6.59 -0.13
N LEU A 199 11.35 6.11 -1.33
CA LEU A 199 12.56 5.33 -1.56
C LEU A 199 13.81 6.15 -1.25
N ILE A 200 13.92 7.37 -1.80
CA ILE A 200 15.04 8.29 -1.55
C ILE A 200 15.14 8.59 -0.04
N LEU A 201 14.02 8.94 0.60
CA LEU A 201 13.98 9.23 2.02
C LEU A 201 14.38 8.02 2.86
N SER A 202 13.91 6.82 2.50
CA SER A 202 14.29 5.57 3.17
C SER A 202 15.78 5.31 3.06
N PHE A 203 16.41 5.54 1.90
CA PHE A 203 17.86 5.45 1.75
C PHE A 203 18.61 6.46 2.62
N ILE A 204 18.13 7.69 2.72
CA ILE A 204 18.74 8.70 3.60
C ILE A 204 18.67 8.24 5.06
N LEU A 205 17.49 7.78 5.52
CA LEU A 205 17.29 7.32 6.89
C LEU A 205 18.12 6.07 7.23
N LEU A 206 18.26 5.13 6.29
CA LEU A 206 19.09 3.93 6.45
C LEU A 206 20.58 4.28 6.65
N ASN A 207 21.08 5.34 6.01
CA ASN A 207 22.46 5.79 6.16
C ASN A 207 22.66 6.69 7.39
N GLY A 208 21.59 7.26 7.95
CA GLY A 208 21.62 8.25 9.03
C GLY A 208 21.83 7.69 10.44
N GLN A 209 22.42 6.49 10.60
CA GLN A 209 22.63 5.81 11.88
C GLN A 209 21.35 5.72 12.72
N ILE A 210 21.20 6.55 13.77
CA ILE A 210 20.04 6.56 14.66
C ILE A 210 18.74 6.97 13.96
N LEU A 211 18.84 7.72 12.85
CA LEU A 211 17.68 8.16 12.06
C LEU A 211 16.91 6.99 11.43
N VAL A 212 17.53 5.81 11.30
CA VAL A 212 16.86 4.60 10.81
C VAL A 212 15.64 4.22 11.66
N LEU A 213 15.64 4.61 12.94
CA LEU A 213 14.51 4.38 13.86
C LEU A 213 13.24 5.13 13.45
N LEU A 214 13.36 6.19 12.64
CA LEU A 214 12.24 6.96 12.11
C LEU A 214 11.58 6.31 10.88
N LEU A 215 12.26 5.36 10.22
CA LEU A 215 11.81 4.71 9.00
C LEU A 215 10.38 4.15 9.06
N PRO A 216 9.96 3.41 10.09
CA PRO A 216 8.60 2.89 10.16
C PRO A 216 7.54 3.97 10.36
N PHE A 217 7.86 5.06 11.07
CA PHE A 217 6.93 6.19 11.26
C PHE A 217 6.74 6.97 9.96
N VAL A 218 7.84 7.23 9.25
CA VAL A 218 7.81 7.88 7.93
C VAL A 218 7.08 7.01 6.91
N SER A 219 7.37 5.70 6.89
CA SER A 219 6.69 4.75 5.99
C SER A 219 5.19 4.69 6.27
N PHE A 220 4.78 4.66 7.54
CA PHE A 220 3.38 4.71 7.89
C PHE A 220 2.72 6.03 7.48
N TYR A 221 3.40 7.16 7.68
CA TYR A 221 2.90 8.46 7.22
C TYR A 221 2.67 8.49 5.71
N VAL A 222 3.65 8.01 4.94
CA VAL A 222 3.54 7.90 3.47
C VAL A 222 2.39 6.98 3.07
N CYS A 223 2.17 5.88 3.80
CA CYS A 223 0.99 5.03 3.62
C CYS A 223 -0.32 5.85 3.68
N LEU A 224 -0.44 6.77 4.65
CA LEU A 224 -1.60 7.65 4.78
C LEU A 224 -1.70 8.71 3.68
N VAL A 225 -0.59 9.20 3.13
CA VAL A 225 -0.61 10.10 1.97
C VAL A 225 -1.28 9.42 0.78
N TYR A 226 -0.96 8.14 0.53
CA TYR A 226 -1.64 7.36 -0.50
C TYR A 226 -3.15 7.24 -0.24
N THR A 227 -3.58 7.12 1.02
CA THR A 227 -5.02 6.97 1.32
C THR A 227 -5.84 8.17 0.86
N ASP A 228 -5.31 9.39 1.02
CA ASP A 228 -6.02 10.59 0.60
C ASP A 228 -5.95 10.78 -0.92
N LEU A 229 -4.84 10.40 -1.59
CA LEU A 229 -4.78 10.40 -3.06
C LEU A 229 -5.86 9.49 -3.68
N PHE A 230 -6.03 8.29 -3.14
CA PHE A 230 -7.06 7.36 -3.58
C PHE A 230 -8.46 7.94 -3.36
N ALA A 231 -8.71 8.51 -2.18
CA ALA A 231 -10.01 9.05 -1.84
C ALA A 231 -10.34 10.32 -2.64
N GLN A 232 -9.38 11.22 -2.87
CA GLN A 232 -9.55 12.39 -3.72
C GLN A 232 -10.03 11.97 -5.11
N PHE A 233 -9.40 10.97 -5.73
CA PHE A 233 -9.83 10.49 -7.04
C PHE A 233 -11.28 9.98 -7.01
N ALA A 234 -11.64 9.11 -6.07
CA ALA A 234 -13.00 8.56 -5.96
C ALA A 234 -14.07 9.65 -5.72
N ILE A 235 -13.74 10.70 -4.95
CA ILE A 235 -14.64 11.85 -4.74
C ILE A 235 -14.81 12.64 -6.04
N THR A 236 -13.74 12.85 -6.82
CA THR A 236 -13.83 13.60 -8.09
C THR A 236 -14.68 12.90 -9.15
N THR A 237 -14.84 11.58 -9.08
CA THR A 237 -15.69 10.80 -9.99
C THR A 237 -17.17 10.79 -9.60
N GLY A 238 -17.55 11.47 -8.50
CA GLY A 238 -18.96 11.66 -8.11
C GLY A 238 -19.60 10.44 -7.45
N GLU A 239 -18.81 9.55 -6.83
CA GLU A 239 -19.31 8.37 -6.13
C GLU A 239 -19.97 8.66 -4.77
N GLU A 240 -20.22 9.93 -4.43
CA GLU A 240 -21.16 10.33 -3.36
C GLU A 240 -22.58 9.74 -3.54
N LYS A 241 -22.85 9.03 -4.64
CA LYS A 241 -24.13 8.37 -4.96
C LYS A 241 -24.22 6.88 -4.60
N TYR A 242 -23.16 6.21 -4.13
CA TYR A 242 -23.24 4.78 -3.80
C TYR A 242 -23.57 4.51 -2.32
N ASP A 243 -24.89 4.44 -2.07
CA ASP A 243 -25.56 3.63 -1.03
C ASP A 243 -25.06 3.81 0.43
N GLU A 244 -25.52 4.87 1.10
CA GLU A 244 -25.55 4.99 2.58
C GLU A 244 -26.26 3.80 3.28
N ASN A 245 -26.94 2.92 2.53
CA ASN A 245 -27.80 1.86 3.05
C ASN A 245 -27.18 0.45 3.09
N LYS A 246 -25.89 0.24 2.79
CA LYS A 246 -25.32 -1.13 2.70
C LYS A 246 -24.11 -1.46 3.57
N CYS A 247 -23.68 -0.57 4.46
CA CYS A 247 -22.53 -0.82 5.32
C CYS A 247 -22.88 -0.90 6.83
N TYR A 248 -23.88 -1.72 7.16
CA TYR A 248 -24.03 -2.29 8.50
C TYR A 248 -24.31 -3.78 8.37
N VAL A 249 -23.26 -4.61 8.52
CA VAL A 249 -23.14 -5.79 9.42
C VAL A 249 -21.66 -6.15 9.50
#